data_AF-A0A8R7TSX7-F1
#
_entry.id   AF-A0A8R7TSX7-F1
#
_cell.length_a   1.000
_cell.length_b   1.000
_cell.length_c   1.000
_cell.angle_alpha   90.00
_cell.angle_beta   90.00
_cell.angle_gamma   90.00
#
_symmetry.space_group_name_H-M   'P 1'
#
loop_
_entity.id
_entity.type
_entity.pdbx_description
1 polymer ?
#
loop_
_entity_poly.entity_id
_entity_poly.type
_entity_poly.pdbx_seq_one_letter_code
_entity_poly.pdbx_strand_id
1 'polypeptide(L)'
;MDEGLVSVDKFSGGSQAYFLTHLHQDHTRGLGAAAGWRHGPLYCSPVTARLLPTRFPGVDASLIRPIAAGASASLSLTSPISGRTVSLHVTALPAIHCPGTPPAPN
;
A
#
# COMPACT_ATOMS: atom_id res chain seq x y z
N MET A 1 10.81 9.27 -13.63
CA MET A 1 9.52 8.90 -13.01
C MET A 1 9.04 10.12 -12.25
N ASP A 2 7.74 10.45 -12.28
CA ASP A 2 7.18 11.48 -11.39
C ASP A 2 7.44 11.03 -9.94
N GLU A 3 8.48 11.58 -9.32
CA GLU A 3 8.78 11.29 -7.91
C GLU A 3 7.60 11.75 -7.05
N GLY A 4 7.21 10.93 -6.07
CA GLY A 4 6.14 11.26 -5.13
C GLY A 4 4.71 10.89 -5.58
N LEU A 5 4.52 10.07 -6.61
CA LEU A 5 3.18 9.50 -6.88
C LEU A 5 2.87 8.29 -6.01
N VAL A 6 3.83 7.37 -5.92
CA VAL A 6 3.68 6.06 -5.29
C VAL A 6 4.84 5.81 -4.33
N SER A 7 4.53 5.23 -3.17
CA SER A 7 5.51 4.64 -2.25
C SER A 7 5.20 3.17 -1.99
N VAL A 8 6.23 2.34 -1.92
CA VAL A 8 6.14 0.92 -1.57
C VAL A 8 6.99 0.69 -0.32
N ASP A 9 6.39 0.14 0.74
CA ASP A 9 7.05 -0.16 2.03
C ASP A 9 7.79 1.02 2.68
N LYS A 10 7.39 2.25 2.32
CA LYS A 10 7.95 3.51 2.83
C LYS A 10 6.81 4.45 3.22
N PHE A 11 6.76 4.80 4.50
CA PHE A 11 5.62 5.47 5.11
C PHE A 11 6.02 6.82 5.75
N SER A 12 6.46 7.76 4.92
CA SER A 12 6.95 9.08 5.35
C SER A 12 6.14 10.27 4.81
N GLY A 13 4.95 10.03 4.24
CA GLY A 13 4.16 11.05 3.56
C GLY A 13 4.73 11.45 2.19
N GLY A 14 3.99 12.29 1.45
CA GLY A 14 4.42 12.85 0.17
C GLY A 14 4.09 12.02 -1.07
N SER A 15 3.46 10.84 -0.92
CA SER A 15 2.87 10.07 -2.02
C SER A 15 1.35 10.11 -2.02
N GLN A 16 0.72 9.85 -3.16
CA GLN A 16 -0.74 9.77 -3.32
C GLN A 16 -1.28 8.34 -3.16
N ALA A 17 -0.46 7.33 -3.44
CA ALA A 17 -0.78 5.94 -3.20
C ALA A 17 0.38 5.22 -2.50
N TYR A 18 0.04 4.35 -1.56
CA TYR A 18 1.03 3.62 -0.77
C TYR A 18 0.74 2.13 -0.86
N PHE A 19 1.79 1.32 -0.94
CA PHE A 19 1.69 -0.13 -1.02
C PHE A 19 2.46 -0.75 0.13
N LEU A 20 1.83 -1.68 0.84
CA LEU A 20 2.50 -2.56 1.80
C LEU A 20 2.53 -3.97 1.23
N THR A 21 3.74 -4.46 0.96
CA THR A 21 3.93 -5.80 0.37
C THR A 21 3.59 -6.90 1.37
N HIS A 22 4.08 -6.79 2.61
CA HIS A 22 3.85 -7.75 3.69
C HIS A 22 4.19 -7.16 5.08
N LEU A 23 3.78 -7.84 6.15
CA LEU A 23 3.86 -7.36 7.54
C LEU A 23 5.17 -7.72 8.27
N HIS A 24 6.31 -7.41 7.67
CA HIS A 24 7.59 -7.44 8.39
C HIS A 24 7.99 -6.06 8.89
N GLN A 25 8.81 -6.02 9.95
CA GLN A 25 9.13 -4.79 10.69
C GLN A 25 9.94 -3.79 9.86
N ASP A 26 10.86 -4.28 9.03
CA ASP A 26 11.66 -3.50 8.09
C ASP A 26 10.81 -2.84 7.00
N HIS A 27 9.71 -3.48 6.60
CA HIS A 27 8.76 -2.96 5.60
C HIS A 27 7.65 -2.09 6.18
N THR A 28 7.48 -2.00 7.51
CA THR A 28 6.36 -1.28 8.15
C THR A 28 6.79 -0.03 8.91
N ARG A 29 8.06 0.39 8.76
CA ARG A 29 8.60 1.59 9.41
C ARG A 29 7.83 2.83 8.98
N GLY A 30 7.24 3.52 9.95
CA GLY A 30 6.42 4.73 9.75
C GLY A 30 4.91 4.53 9.88
N LEU A 31 4.40 3.28 9.86
CA LEU A 31 2.96 3.02 10.10
C LEU A 31 2.54 3.16 11.56
N GLY A 32 3.45 2.93 12.50
CA GLY A 32 3.18 2.91 13.94
C GLY A 32 3.29 4.28 14.65
N ALA A 33 3.21 5.39 13.92
CA ALA A 33 3.24 6.72 14.56
C ALA A 33 2.05 6.90 15.52
N ALA A 34 2.26 7.64 16.62
CA ALA A 34 1.22 7.84 17.65
C ALA A 34 -0.08 8.48 17.11
N ALA A 35 0.01 9.25 16.02
CA ALA A 35 -1.14 9.85 15.35
C ALA A 35 -1.86 8.92 14.36
N GLY A 36 -1.36 7.70 14.15
CA GLY A 36 -1.90 6.75 13.18
C GLY A 36 -1.54 7.07 11.73
N TRP A 37 -1.81 6.12 10.82
CA TRP A 37 -1.60 6.31 9.39
C TRP A 37 -2.72 7.15 8.78
N ARG A 38 -2.37 8.31 8.19
CA ARG A 38 -3.35 9.24 7.59
C ARG A 38 -2.87 9.88 6.27
N HIS A 39 -1.76 9.43 5.71
CA HIS A 39 -1.13 10.09 4.55
C HIS A 39 -1.78 9.78 3.21
N GLY A 40 -2.61 8.72 3.13
CA GLY A 40 -3.30 8.35 1.91
C GLY A 40 -3.75 6.89 1.88
N PRO A 41 -4.35 6.45 0.76
CA PRO A 41 -4.79 5.07 0.60
C PRO A 41 -3.61 4.09 0.65
N LEU A 42 -3.78 3.03 1.44
CA LEU A 42 -2.80 1.97 1.67
C LEU A 42 -3.29 0.67 1.02
N TYR A 43 -2.69 0.33 -0.10
CA TYR A 43 -2.95 -0.88 -0.86
C TYR A 43 -2.11 -2.05 -0.33
N CYS A 44 -2.74 -3.20 -0.15
CA CYS A 44 -2.07 -4.41 0.36
C CYS A 44 -2.90 -5.67 0.08
N SER A 45 -2.41 -6.84 0.44
CA SER A 45 -3.21 -8.07 0.32
C SER A 45 -4.40 -8.09 1.31
N PRO A 46 -5.47 -8.88 1.06
CA PRO A 46 -6.58 -9.02 2.00
C PRO A 46 -6.16 -9.53 3.38
N VAL A 47 -5.13 -10.38 3.44
CA VAL A 47 -4.59 -10.87 4.72
C VAL A 47 -3.90 -9.74 5.48
N THR A 48 -3.05 -8.98 4.80
CA THR A 48 -2.37 -7.82 5.38
C THR A 48 -3.39 -6.77 5.85
N ALA A 49 -4.42 -6.50 5.04
CA ALA A 49 -5.51 -5.58 5.37
C ALA A 49 -6.24 -5.97 6.66
N ARG A 50 -6.49 -7.26 6.89
CA ARG A 50 -7.15 -7.77 8.10
C ARG A 50 -6.28 -7.62 9.36
N LEU A 51 -4.97 -7.81 9.22
CA LEU A 51 -4.03 -7.81 10.35
C LEU A 51 -3.53 -6.40 10.71
N LEU A 52 -3.59 -5.47 9.77
CA LEU A 52 -3.05 -4.11 9.91
C LEU A 52 -3.61 -3.35 11.12
N PRO A 53 -4.95 -3.27 11.34
CA PRO A 53 -5.50 -2.56 12.49
C PRO A 53 -5.12 -3.18 13.84
N THR A 54 -4.94 -4.51 13.88
CA THR A 54 -4.48 -5.20 15.10
C THR A 54 -3.02 -4.89 15.41
N ARG A 55 -2.17 -4.79 14.39
CA ARG A 55 -0.72 -4.49 14.55
C ARG A 55 -0.45 -3.00 14.75
N PHE A 56 -1.27 -2.15 14.16
CA PHE A 56 -1.16 -0.70 14.20
C PHE A 56 -2.54 -0.07 14.49
N PRO A 57 -2.96 -0.01 15.77
CA PRO A 57 -4.30 0.45 16.16
C PRO A 57 -4.69 1.86 15.71
N GLY A 58 -3.71 2.71 15.39
CA GLY A 58 -3.95 4.06 14.88
C GLY A 58 -4.24 4.11 13.37
N VAL A 59 -4.12 3.02 12.63
CA VAL A 59 -4.38 3.02 11.19
C VAL A 59 -5.88 3.16 10.94
N ASP A 60 -6.25 4.19 10.19
CA ASP A 60 -7.62 4.39 9.73
C ASP A 60 -7.99 3.32 8.69
N ALA A 61 -8.90 2.41 9.07
CA ALA A 61 -9.36 1.33 8.20
C ALA A 61 -10.02 1.84 6.91
N SER A 62 -10.56 3.07 6.90
CA SER A 62 -11.14 3.70 5.71
C SER A 62 -10.10 4.04 4.64
N LEU A 63 -8.79 3.99 4.96
CA LEU A 63 -7.69 4.17 4.01
C LEU A 63 -7.15 2.84 3.45
N ILE A 64 -7.53 1.71 4.02
CA ILE A 64 -7.03 0.39 3.59
C ILE A 64 -7.73 -0.03 2.28
N ARG A 65 -6.97 -0.49 1.30
CA ARG A 65 -7.45 -0.90 -0.03
C ARG A 65 -6.92 -2.29 -0.38
N PRO A 66 -7.63 -3.37 -0.03
CA PRO A 66 -7.16 -4.72 -0.31
C PRO A 66 -7.16 -5.01 -1.83
N ILE A 67 -6.09 -5.61 -2.33
CA ILE A 67 -5.97 -6.15 -3.69
C ILE A 67 -5.61 -7.64 -3.58
N ALA A 68 -6.51 -8.51 -4.03
CA ALA A 68 -6.27 -9.96 -4.04
C ALA A 68 -5.12 -10.33 -4.99
N ALA A 69 -4.41 -11.43 -4.72
CA ALA A 69 -3.40 -11.91 -5.68
C ALA A 69 -4.01 -12.23 -7.04
N GLY A 70 -3.24 -11.91 -8.08
CA GLY A 70 -3.67 -12.03 -9.47
C GLY A 70 -4.68 -10.96 -9.89
N ALA A 71 -5.22 -10.17 -8.96
CA ALA A 71 -6.11 -9.06 -9.29
C ALA A 71 -5.31 -7.80 -9.63
N SER A 72 -5.95 -6.93 -10.41
CA SER A 72 -5.41 -5.64 -10.79
C SER A 72 -6.30 -4.50 -10.31
N ALA A 73 -5.69 -3.34 -10.11
CA ALA A 73 -6.36 -2.10 -9.76
C ALA A 73 -5.81 -0.95 -10.63
N SER A 74 -6.73 -0.11 -11.11
CA SER A 74 -6.40 1.12 -11.84
C SER A 74 -6.50 2.32 -10.91
N LEU A 75 -5.45 3.11 -10.85
CA LEU A 75 -5.34 4.32 -10.04
C LEU A 75 -5.20 5.53 -10.94
N SER A 76 -5.90 6.62 -10.60
CA SER A 76 -5.70 7.92 -11.24
C SER A 76 -5.00 8.82 -10.24
N LEU A 77 -3.76 9.18 -10.53
CA LEU A 77 -2.92 10.04 -9.69
C LEU A 77 -2.59 11.33 -10.44
N THR A 78 -2.27 12.41 -9.73
CA THR A 78 -1.92 13.68 -10.38
C THR A 78 -0.42 13.95 -10.26
N SER A 79 0.30 14.08 -11.37
CA SER A 79 1.73 14.43 -11.36
C SER A 79 1.92 15.76 -10.60
N PRO A 80 2.73 15.79 -9.53
CA PRO A 80 2.96 17.02 -8.77
C PRO A 80 3.78 18.05 -9.57
N ILE A 81 4.51 17.60 -10.59
CA ILE A 81 5.35 18.44 -11.44
C ILE A 81 4.53 19.05 -12.58
N SER A 82 3.76 18.23 -13.29
CA SER A 82 3.05 18.65 -14.50
C SER A 82 1.57 18.98 -14.28
N GLY A 83 1.01 18.63 -13.12
CA GLY A 83 -0.43 18.75 -12.83
C GLY A 83 -1.32 17.80 -13.66
N ARG A 84 -0.75 16.97 -14.53
CA ARG A 84 -1.50 16.04 -15.37
C ARG A 84 -1.90 14.80 -14.60
N THR A 85 -3.09 14.27 -14.90
CA THR A 85 -3.51 12.95 -14.40
C THR A 85 -2.73 11.85 -15.11
N VAL A 86 -2.15 10.94 -14.33
CA VAL A 86 -1.45 9.74 -14.73
C VAL A 86 -2.31 8.54 -14.29
N SER A 87 -2.60 7.64 -15.23
CA SER A 87 -3.26 6.37 -14.92
C SER A 87 -2.20 5.30 -14.64
N LEU A 88 -2.34 4.61 -13.52
CA LEU A 88 -1.41 3.59 -13.07
C LEU A 88 -2.16 2.27 -12.89
N HIS A 89 -1.71 1.23 -13.57
CA HIS A 89 -2.29 -0.11 -13.48
C HIS A 89 -1.38 -0.98 -12.60
N VAL A 90 -1.91 -1.44 -11.48
CA VAL A 90 -1.21 -2.28 -10.51
C VAL A 90 -1.77 -3.68 -10.59
N THR A 91 -0.90 -4.69 -10.66
CA THR A 91 -1.31 -6.09 -10.51
C THR A 91 -0.61 -6.66 -9.29
N ALA A 92 -1.38 -7.21 -8.35
CA ALA A 92 -0.83 -7.84 -7.17
C ALA A 92 -0.27 -9.21 -7.56
N LEU A 93 1.01 -9.22 -7.89
CA LEU A 93 1.71 -10.46 -8.13
C LEU A 93 2.06 -11.14 -6.81
N PRO A 94 1.99 -12.46 -6.81
CA PRO A 94 2.30 -13.19 -5.63
C PRO A 94 3.76 -13.50 -5.36
N ALA A 95 4.07 -13.69 -4.08
CA ALA A 95 5.37 -14.06 -3.60
C ALA A 95 5.30 -15.12 -2.50
N ILE A 96 6.26 -16.05 -2.54
CA ILE A 96 6.38 -17.19 -1.63
C ILE A 96 7.27 -16.75 -0.46
N HIS A 97 6.72 -15.95 0.46
CA HIS A 97 7.48 -15.41 1.59
C HIS A 97 6.76 -15.59 2.93
N CYS A 98 5.60 -14.97 3.13
CA CYS A 98 4.81 -15.17 4.34
C CYS A 98 3.29 -15.02 4.09
N PRO A 99 2.42 -15.45 5.03
CA PRO A 99 0.98 -15.22 4.91
C PRO A 99 0.67 -13.73 4.75
N GLY A 100 0.02 -13.37 3.65
CA GLY A 100 -0.28 -11.98 3.30
C GLY A 100 0.73 -11.32 2.37
N THR A 101 1.80 -12.01 2.01
CA THR A 101 2.33 -11.90 0.66
C THR A 101 1.28 -12.44 -0.32
N PRO A 102 1.05 -11.85 -1.52
CA PRO A 102 0.02 -12.36 -2.42
C PRO A 102 0.37 -13.83 -2.84
N PRO A 103 -0.57 -14.79 -3.00
CA PRO A 103 -0.28 -16.23 -3.26
C PRO A 103 0.06 -16.64 -4.72
N ALA A 104 1.14 -17.44 -4.92
CA ALA A 104 1.78 -17.75 -6.22
C ALA A 104 0.83 -18.37 -7.25
N PRO A 105 0.96 -18.10 -8.59
CA PRO A 105 0.30 -18.96 -9.55
C PRO A 105 0.94 -20.36 -9.49
N ASN A 106 0.08 -21.39 -9.53
CA ASN A 106 0.52 -22.78 -9.74
C ASN A 106 1.04 -22.98 -11.17
#